data_AF-A0A1E7I031-F1
#
_entry.id   AF-A0A1E7I031-F1
#
_cell.length_a   1.000
_cell.length_b   1.000
_cell.length_c   1.000
_cell.angle_alpha   90.00
_cell.angle_beta   90.00
_cell.angle_gamma   90.00
#
_symmetry.space_group_name_H-M   'P 1'
#
loop_
_entity.id
_entity.type
_entity.pdbx_description
1 polymer ?
#
loop_
_entity_poly.entity_id
_entity_poly.type
_entity_poly.pdbx_seq_one_letter_code
_entity_poly.pdbx_strand_id
1 'polypeptide(L)'
;MSTLTRDQILSAIADNQTLENVDLTGADLSGVDLTGGRFHDVIMRDVNLSKANLLKTGFKNCDFSGANFDGTDLTKVNFQGMSFVGGSFKEAKMHMSLLQKADFSGADMQGAELSWSMAQHSNFEGADMRSMKIFKSVMSHSNLNKVKLAGANLDRVVFNGSTFKGAELKGGTYFKVMLREADLEGQDISGQFFSQVLLDSANLKGANLSGTDLSMSNLMGADLSKANLSGATARSCMFNGAVVRETNFSNADLTKAYFGGADVTMADFSGATMVHAIFAKSICHVTQFVGAKLQHSDFSHADLTHANFTRASMYRSKMHRAVDKDTKWDGASLVMLQGTDKDLEEAENWTHDL
;
A
#
# COMPACT_ATOMS: atom_id res chain seq x y z
N MET A 1 -20.70 -0.61 39.87
CA MET A 1 -19.88 -1.72 40.40
C MET A 1 -18.75 -1.10 41.20
N SER A 2 -18.32 -1.68 42.31
CA SER A 2 -17.17 -1.16 43.06
C SER A 2 -15.89 -1.47 42.29
N THR A 3 -15.07 -0.45 42.04
CA THR A 3 -13.74 -0.62 41.44
C THR A 3 -12.85 -1.42 42.37
N LEU A 4 -12.22 -2.49 41.85
CA LEU A 4 -11.25 -3.26 42.62
C LEU A 4 -9.95 -2.46 42.80
N THR A 5 -9.34 -2.56 43.97
CA THR A 5 -7.99 -2.03 44.21
C THR A 5 -6.93 -2.88 43.50
N ARG A 6 -5.75 -2.30 43.25
CA ARG A 6 -4.59 -3.01 42.68
C ARG A 6 -4.29 -4.31 43.42
N ASP A 7 -4.29 -4.29 44.75
CA ASP A 7 -4.00 -5.48 45.56
C ASP A 7 -5.08 -6.55 45.44
N GLN A 8 -6.36 -6.16 45.35
CA GLN A 8 -7.45 -7.11 45.11
C GLN A 8 -7.33 -7.79 43.74
N ILE A 9 -6.92 -7.04 42.71
CA ILE A 9 -6.69 -7.58 41.36
C ILE A 9 -5.54 -8.60 41.40
N LEU A 10 -4.42 -8.25 42.02
CA LEU A 10 -3.26 -9.13 42.12
C LEU A 10 -3.55 -10.38 42.97
N SER A 11 -4.31 -10.23 44.06
CA SER A 11 -4.75 -11.37 44.88
C SER A 11 -5.63 -12.32 44.06
N ALA A 12 -6.59 -11.80 43.29
CA ALA A 12 -7.46 -12.63 42.45
C ALA A 12 -6.64 -13.45 41.42
N ILE A 13 -5.61 -12.84 40.83
CA ILE A 13 -4.71 -13.53 39.89
C ILE A 13 -3.88 -14.60 40.60
N ALA A 14 -3.32 -14.28 41.77
CA ALA A 14 -2.55 -15.23 42.57
C ALA A 14 -3.40 -16.44 43.01
N ASP A 15 -4.68 -16.20 43.30
CA ASP A 15 -5.68 -17.23 43.64
C ASP A 15 -6.24 -17.95 42.40
N ASN A 16 -5.70 -17.67 41.21
CA ASN A 16 -6.13 -18.25 39.93
C ASN A 16 -7.64 -18.03 39.66
N GLN A 17 -8.18 -16.91 40.11
CA GLN A 17 -9.56 -16.50 39.88
C GLN A 17 -9.69 -15.81 38.52
N THR A 18 -10.88 -15.94 37.92
CA THR A 18 -11.26 -15.11 36.77
C THR A 18 -11.92 -13.84 37.28
N LEU A 19 -11.40 -12.69 36.87
CA LEU A 19 -12.06 -11.40 37.07
C LEU A 19 -13.12 -11.23 35.99
N GLU A 20 -14.38 -11.27 36.40
CA GLU A 20 -15.52 -11.30 35.48
C GLU A 20 -16.55 -10.21 35.84
N ASN A 21 -17.03 -9.48 34.83
CA ASN A 21 -18.03 -8.40 35.01
C ASN A 21 -17.61 -7.35 36.05
N VAL A 22 -16.33 -6.98 36.07
CA VAL A 22 -15.79 -5.95 36.98
C VAL A 22 -15.44 -4.67 36.22
N ASP A 23 -15.44 -3.55 36.94
CA ASP A 23 -15.03 -2.25 36.43
C ASP A 23 -13.68 -1.87 37.03
N LEU A 24 -12.67 -1.78 36.17
CA LEU A 24 -11.29 -1.38 36.50
C LEU A 24 -10.93 -0.03 35.87
N THR A 25 -11.93 0.80 35.58
CA THR A 25 -11.72 2.11 34.96
C THR A 25 -10.71 2.94 35.76
N GLY A 26 -9.67 3.43 35.08
CA GLY A 26 -8.62 4.26 35.65
C GLY A 26 -7.65 3.54 36.59
N ALA A 27 -7.72 2.21 36.71
CA ALA A 27 -6.82 1.47 37.60
C ALA A 27 -5.36 1.59 37.14
N ASP A 28 -4.44 1.78 38.10
CA ASP A 28 -3.00 1.79 37.81
C ASP A 28 -2.38 0.40 38.05
N LEU A 29 -2.16 -0.29 36.93
CA LEU A 29 -1.53 -1.60 36.81
C LEU A 29 -0.15 -1.49 36.12
N SER A 30 0.46 -0.31 36.13
CA SER A 30 1.77 -0.12 35.50
C SER A 30 2.85 -0.96 36.18
N GLY A 31 3.69 -1.59 35.35
CA GLY A 31 4.81 -2.43 35.77
C GLY A 31 4.46 -3.68 36.59
N VAL A 32 3.17 -4.00 36.77
CA VAL A 32 2.78 -5.20 37.54
C VAL A 32 2.94 -6.48 36.73
N ASP A 33 3.06 -7.60 37.44
CA ASP A 33 2.98 -8.92 36.85
C ASP A 33 1.52 -9.42 36.87
N LEU A 34 0.92 -9.54 35.68
CA LEU A 34 -0.41 -10.10 35.47
C LEU A 34 -0.35 -11.48 34.83
N THR A 35 0.81 -12.15 34.88
CA THR A 35 1.05 -13.44 34.23
C THR A 35 -0.05 -14.44 34.59
N GLY A 36 -0.71 -15.01 33.57
CA GLY A 36 -1.76 -16.00 33.76
C GLY A 36 -3.12 -15.46 34.22
N GLY A 37 -3.26 -14.14 34.45
CA GLY A 37 -4.53 -13.51 34.81
C GLY A 37 -5.62 -13.76 33.77
N ARG A 38 -6.88 -13.86 34.20
CA ARG A 38 -8.04 -14.06 33.32
C ARG A 38 -9.07 -12.96 33.56
N PHE A 39 -9.35 -12.20 32.51
CA PHE A 39 -10.28 -11.07 32.53
C PHE A 39 -11.36 -11.27 31.48
N HIS A 40 -12.60 -11.40 31.91
CA HIS A 40 -13.76 -11.63 31.04
C HIS A 40 -14.82 -10.55 31.26
N ASP A 41 -15.26 -9.91 30.19
CA ASP A 41 -16.34 -8.91 30.24
C ASP A 41 -16.00 -7.77 31.24
N VAL A 42 -14.72 -7.35 31.25
CA VAL A 42 -14.18 -6.33 32.16
C VAL A 42 -14.10 -4.98 31.47
N ILE A 43 -14.55 -3.93 32.16
CA ILE A 43 -14.36 -2.54 31.74
C ILE A 43 -12.98 -2.11 32.21
N MET A 44 -12.07 -1.82 31.27
CA MET A 44 -10.69 -1.40 31.53
C MET A 44 -10.39 -0.05 30.87
N ARG A 45 -11.36 0.86 30.93
CA ARG A 45 -11.19 2.20 30.35
C ARG A 45 -10.14 2.98 31.11
N ASP A 46 -9.29 3.71 30.40
CA ASP A 46 -8.24 4.54 30.99
C ASP A 46 -7.29 3.78 31.96
N VAL A 47 -7.24 2.43 31.88
CA VAL A 47 -6.36 1.63 32.71
C VAL A 47 -4.91 1.90 32.32
N ASN A 48 -4.02 2.01 33.30
CA ASN A 48 -2.59 2.08 33.02
C ASN A 48 -1.97 0.69 33.09
N LEU A 49 -1.64 0.10 31.94
CA LEU A 49 -0.95 -1.17 31.77
C LEU A 49 0.47 -1.00 31.21
N SER A 50 1.01 0.22 31.25
CA SER A 50 2.36 0.51 30.75
C SER A 50 3.40 -0.37 31.44
N LYS A 51 4.23 -1.03 30.65
CA LYS A 51 5.31 -1.94 31.09
C LYS A 51 4.84 -3.11 31.97
N ALA A 52 3.54 -3.41 32.03
CA ALA A 52 3.04 -4.58 32.75
C ALA A 52 3.50 -5.88 32.06
N ASN A 53 3.69 -6.95 32.83
CA ASN A 53 3.93 -8.28 32.27
C ASN A 53 2.59 -8.98 32.03
N LEU A 54 2.24 -9.18 30.76
CA LEU A 54 0.97 -9.77 30.31
C LEU A 54 1.15 -11.21 29.78
N LEU A 55 2.25 -11.87 30.14
CA LEU A 55 2.55 -13.20 29.64
C LEU A 55 1.44 -14.20 30.01
N LYS A 56 0.87 -14.87 29.02
CA LYS A 56 -0.25 -15.82 29.21
C LYS A 56 -1.49 -15.22 29.89
N THR A 57 -1.62 -13.90 29.92
CA THR A 57 -2.84 -13.24 30.40
C THR A 57 -3.93 -13.36 29.35
N GLY A 58 -5.12 -13.79 29.77
CA GLY A 58 -6.29 -13.94 28.91
C GLY A 58 -7.24 -12.76 29.06
N PHE A 59 -7.57 -12.12 27.95
CA PHE A 59 -8.61 -11.11 27.88
C PHE A 59 -9.75 -11.62 26.98
N LYS A 60 -10.99 -11.40 27.39
CA LYS A 60 -12.18 -11.72 26.61
C LYS A 60 -13.20 -10.62 26.81
N ASN A 61 -13.73 -10.08 25.69
CA ASN A 61 -14.78 -9.06 25.71
C ASN A 61 -14.47 -7.86 26.63
N CYS A 62 -13.21 -7.46 26.70
CA CYS A 62 -12.79 -6.32 27.53
C CYS A 62 -12.83 -5.02 26.71
N ASP A 63 -13.08 -3.91 27.39
CA ASP A 63 -13.04 -2.56 26.82
C ASP A 63 -11.82 -1.80 27.35
N PHE A 64 -10.84 -1.52 26.49
CA PHE A 64 -9.61 -0.80 26.80
C PHE A 64 -9.58 0.62 26.22
N SER A 65 -10.75 1.23 25.99
CA SER A 65 -10.80 2.62 25.48
C SER A 65 -10.02 3.56 26.41
N GLY A 66 -9.11 4.35 25.86
CA GLY A 66 -8.22 5.25 26.61
C GLY A 66 -7.09 4.57 27.41
N ALA A 67 -6.97 3.24 27.37
CA ALA A 67 -5.95 2.52 28.13
C ALA A 67 -4.51 2.85 27.66
N ASN A 68 -3.55 2.75 28.58
CA ASN A 68 -2.13 2.95 28.32
C ASN A 68 -1.37 1.62 28.32
N PHE A 69 -0.79 1.24 27.18
CA PHE A 69 0.07 0.07 26.96
C PHE A 69 1.50 0.46 26.58
N ASP A 70 1.94 1.68 26.91
CA ASP A 70 3.26 2.18 26.53
C ASP A 70 4.39 1.27 27.02
N GLY A 71 5.28 0.90 26.10
CA GLY A 71 6.44 0.03 26.35
C GLY A 71 6.08 -1.39 26.77
N THR A 72 4.81 -1.80 26.67
CA THR A 72 4.35 -3.13 27.07
C THR A 72 4.69 -4.17 26.00
N ASP A 73 5.13 -5.35 26.44
CA ASP A 73 5.28 -6.51 25.57
C ASP A 73 3.93 -7.23 25.43
N LEU A 74 3.31 -7.07 24.28
CA LEU A 74 2.04 -7.66 23.87
C LEU A 74 2.26 -8.87 22.96
N THR A 75 3.40 -9.55 23.09
CA THR A 75 3.70 -10.77 22.33
C THR A 75 2.62 -11.84 22.58
N LYS A 76 2.02 -12.34 21.49
CA LYS A 76 1.01 -13.40 21.48
C LYS A 76 -0.28 -13.09 22.24
N VAL A 77 -0.57 -11.82 22.52
CA VAL A 77 -1.87 -11.45 23.09
C VAL A 77 -3.00 -11.74 22.11
N ASN A 78 -4.17 -12.05 22.64
CA ASN A 78 -5.41 -12.11 21.88
C ASN A 78 -6.30 -10.92 22.26
N PHE A 79 -6.38 -9.97 21.34
CA PHE A 79 -7.17 -8.75 21.41
C PHE A 79 -8.28 -8.71 20.34
N GLN A 80 -8.66 -9.88 19.82
CA GLN A 80 -9.67 -9.97 18.78
C GLN A 80 -11.00 -9.34 19.24
N GLY A 81 -11.51 -8.40 18.44
CA GLY A 81 -12.80 -7.74 18.67
C GLY A 81 -12.85 -6.76 19.85
N MET A 82 -11.72 -6.43 20.48
CA MET A 82 -11.67 -5.51 21.61
C MET A 82 -11.56 -4.04 21.18
N SER A 83 -11.98 -3.14 22.06
CA SER A 83 -11.88 -1.69 21.88
C SER A 83 -10.61 -1.15 22.52
N PHE A 84 -9.86 -0.34 21.78
CA PHE A 84 -8.67 0.41 22.19
C PHE A 84 -8.77 1.88 21.72
N VAL A 85 -9.99 2.37 21.54
CA VAL A 85 -10.25 3.72 21.04
C VAL A 85 -9.51 4.75 21.89
N GLY A 86 -8.67 5.58 21.25
CA GLY A 86 -7.87 6.60 21.91
C GLY A 86 -6.80 6.09 22.89
N GLY A 87 -6.52 4.77 22.91
CA GLY A 87 -5.49 4.19 23.76
C GLY A 87 -4.07 4.54 23.30
N SER A 88 -3.09 4.39 24.21
CA SER A 88 -1.66 4.62 23.94
C SER A 88 -0.90 3.29 23.87
N PHE A 89 -0.05 3.14 22.84
CA PHE A 89 0.75 1.96 22.54
C PHE A 89 2.19 2.35 22.19
N LYS A 90 2.69 3.47 22.71
CA LYS A 90 4.01 3.99 22.33
C LYS A 90 5.07 2.96 22.64
N GLU A 91 5.89 2.65 21.64
CA GLU A 91 6.98 1.66 21.77
C GLU A 91 6.52 0.26 22.22
N ALA A 92 5.22 -0.03 22.19
CA ALA A 92 4.68 -1.35 22.53
C ALA A 92 5.07 -2.38 21.47
N LYS A 93 5.21 -3.64 21.88
CA LYS A 93 5.57 -4.75 20.98
C LYS A 93 4.41 -5.70 20.79
N MET A 94 3.85 -5.76 19.59
CA MET A 94 2.77 -6.68 19.21
C MET A 94 3.33 -7.73 18.25
N HIS A 95 4.05 -8.70 18.81
CA HIS A 95 4.63 -9.81 18.06
C HIS A 95 3.73 -11.04 18.11
N MET A 96 3.37 -11.61 16.95
CA MET A 96 2.46 -12.78 16.87
C MET A 96 1.11 -12.57 17.57
N SER A 97 0.63 -11.33 17.58
CA SER A 97 -0.60 -10.93 18.27
C SER A 97 -1.82 -11.08 17.36
N LEU A 98 -2.96 -11.41 17.96
CA LEU A 98 -4.26 -11.52 17.30
C LEU A 98 -5.07 -10.25 17.58
N LEU A 99 -5.21 -9.40 16.58
CA LEU A 99 -5.83 -8.07 16.65
C LEU A 99 -7.03 -7.95 15.71
N GLN A 100 -7.54 -9.05 15.15
CA GLN A 100 -8.59 -9.01 14.15
C GLN A 100 -9.86 -8.37 14.72
N LYS A 101 -10.50 -7.51 13.93
CA LYS A 101 -11.72 -6.79 14.32
C LYS A 101 -11.56 -5.86 15.55
N ALA A 102 -10.33 -5.62 15.99
CA ALA A 102 -10.07 -4.68 17.08
C ALA A 102 -10.26 -3.23 16.61
N ASP A 103 -10.61 -2.34 17.53
CA ASP A 103 -10.78 -0.92 17.26
C ASP A 103 -9.66 -0.10 17.91
N PHE A 104 -8.72 0.37 17.10
CA PHE A 104 -7.62 1.28 17.46
C PHE A 104 -7.88 2.71 16.96
N SER A 105 -9.13 3.10 16.71
CA SER A 105 -9.40 4.45 16.22
C SER A 105 -8.88 5.52 17.18
N GLY A 106 -8.15 6.49 16.63
CA GLY A 106 -7.50 7.56 17.39
C GLY A 106 -6.38 7.10 18.33
N ALA A 107 -5.94 5.84 18.30
CA ALA A 107 -4.88 5.34 19.17
C ALA A 107 -3.53 5.98 18.84
N ASP A 108 -2.69 6.19 19.86
CA ASP A 108 -1.32 6.65 19.71
C ASP A 108 -0.37 5.45 19.67
N MET A 109 0.12 5.11 18.48
CA MET A 109 0.96 3.93 18.22
C MET A 109 2.38 4.33 17.80
N GLN A 110 2.85 5.51 18.24
CA GLN A 110 4.14 6.03 17.85
C GLN A 110 5.30 5.11 18.26
N GLY A 111 6.15 4.77 17.29
CA GLY A 111 7.30 3.89 17.52
C GLY A 111 6.97 2.44 17.91
N ALA A 112 5.68 2.06 17.92
CA ALA A 112 5.27 0.70 18.22
C ALA A 112 5.77 -0.29 17.15
N GLU A 113 5.82 -1.57 17.51
CA GLU A 113 6.14 -2.67 16.59
C GLU A 113 4.96 -3.60 16.44
N LEU A 114 4.56 -3.87 15.18
CA LEU A 114 3.58 -4.90 14.83
C LEU A 114 4.23 -5.93 13.90
N SER A 115 4.61 -7.09 14.44
CA SER A 115 5.35 -8.10 13.67
C SER A 115 4.71 -9.48 13.72
N TRP A 116 4.57 -10.13 12.55
CA TRP A 116 3.95 -11.47 12.44
C TRP A 116 2.52 -11.54 13.00
N SER A 117 1.80 -10.43 12.93
CA SER A 117 0.52 -10.26 13.61
C SER A 117 -0.64 -10.18 12.62
N MET A 118 -1.84 -10.43 13.13
CA MET A 118 -3.08 -10.50 12.35
C MET A 118 -4.04 -9.42 12.81
N ALA A 119 -4.28 -8.40 11.99
CA ALA A 119 -5.15 -7.26 12.28
C ALA A 119 -6.16 -7.01 11.14
N GLN A 120 -6.68 -8.09 10.55
CA GLN A 120 -7.71 -8.01 9.51
C GLN A 120 -9.02 -7.46 10.07
N HIS A 121 -9.74 -6.69 9.24
CA HIS A 121 -11.03 -6.08 9.59
C HIS A 121 -10.98 -5.14 10.80
N SER A 122 -9.80 -4.64 11.15
CA SER A 122 -9.60 -3.78 12.31
C SER A 122 -9.79 -2.32 11.91
N ASN A 123 -10.16 -1.49 12.88
CA ASN A 123 -10.28 -0.06 12.68
C ASN A 123 -9.04 0.66 13.22
N PHE A 124 -8.37 1.43 12.38
CA PHE A 124 -7.24 2.26 12.77
C PHE A 124 -7.50 3.74 12.42
N GLU A 125 -8.74 4.13 12.17
CA GLU A 125 -9.05 5.48 11.72
C GLU A 125 -8.43 6.55 12.63
N GLY A 126 -7.65 7.45 12.04
CA GLY A 126 -7.02 8.55 12.77
C GLY A 126 -5.89 8.14 13.74
N ALA A 127 -5.47 6.87 13.75
CA ALA A 127 -4.38 6.43 14.59
C ALA A 127 -3.05 7.12 14.23
N ASP A 128 -2.27 7.46 15.24
CA ASP A 128 -0.93 8.02 15.08
C ASP A 128 0.10 6.90 15.02
N MET A 129 0.51 6.51 13.82
CA MET A 129 1.48 5.43 13.56
C MET A 129 2.85 5.99 13.15
N ARG A 130 3.19 7.22 13.54
CA ARG A 130 4.48 7.82 13.19
C ARG A 130 5.62 6.97 13.74
N SER A 131 6.62 6.74 12.91
CA SER A 131 7.79 5.89 13.22
C SER A 131 7.45 4.44 13.61
N MET A 132 6.23 3.97 13.38
CA MET A 132 5.84 2.59 13.66
C MET A 132 6.59 1.63 12.74
N LYS A 133 6.90 0.44 13.26
CA LYS A 133 7.47 -0.66 12.47
C LYS A 133 6.41 -1.73 12.26
N ILE A 134 6.11 -2.05 11.00
CA ILE A 134 5.18 -3.11 10.65
C ILE A 134 5.90 -4.12 9.75
N PHE A 135 6.00 -5.36 10.21
CA PHE A 135 6.78 -6.38 9.52
C PHE A 135 6.04 -7.71 9.42
N LYS A 136 5.83 -8.22 8.21
CA LYS A 136 5.18 -9.54 7.98
C LYS A 136 3.83 -9.68 8.69
N SER A 137 3.04 -8.62 8.66
CA SER A 137 1.73 -8.57 9.30
C SER A 137 0.62 -8.44 8.27
N VAL A 138 -0.58 -8.89 8.62
CA VAL A 138 -1.75 -8.88 7.74
C VAL A 138 -2.81 -7.93 8.30
N MET A 139 -3.19 -6.94 7.53
CA MET A 139 -4.12 -5.86 7.87
C MET A 139 -5.19 -5.68 6.77
N SER A 140 -5.54 -6.74 6.05
CA SER A 140 -6.53 -6.70 4.97
C SER A 140 -7.91 -6.26 5.46
N HIS A 141 -8.63 -5.52 4.62
CA HIS A 141 -9.96 -4.98 4.88
C HIS A 141 -10.05 -4.10 6.14
N SER A 142 -8.94 -3.48 6.53
CA SER A 142 -8.90 -2.60 7.68
C SER A 142 -9.14 -1.16 7.26
N ASN A 143 -9.67 -0.35 8.18
CA ASN A 143 -9.86 1.07 7.97
C ASN A 143 -8.60 1.83 8.40
N LEU A 144 -7.82 2.31 7.43
CA LEU A 144 -6.59 3.11 7.64
C LEU A 144 -6.85 4.59 7.25
N ASN A 145 -8.09 5.05 7.27
CA ASN A 145 -8.40 6.44 6.95
C ASN A 145 -7.75 7.37 7.98
N LYS A 146 -7.19 8.50 7.53
CA LYS A 146 -6.56 9.52 8.39
C LYS A 146 -5.40 9.05 9.28
N VAL A 147 -4.86 7.85 9.04
CA VAL A 147 -3.67 7.40 9.79
C VAL A 147 -2.47 8.28 9.47
N LYS A 148 -1.57 8.42 10.45
CA LYS A 148 -0.30 9.15 10.27
C LYS A 148 0.85 8.17 10.19
N LEU A 149 1.53 8.10 9.04
CA LEU A 149 2.61 7.13 8.78
C LEU A 149 3.97 7.79 8.52
N ALA A 150 4.14 9.07 8.87
CA ALA A 150 5.42 9.75 8.73
C ALA A 150 6.53 9.00 9.50
N GLY A 151 7.61 8.64 8.79
CA GLY A 151 8.74 7.88 9.31
C GLY A 151 8.44 6.40 9.62
N ALA A 152 7.24 5.90 9.33
CA ALA A 152 6.91 4.50 9.53
C ALA A 152 7.65 3.59 8.53
N ASN A 153 7.97 2.37 8.95
CA ASN A 153 8.62 1.36 8.13
C ASN A 153 7.73 0.13 7.97
N LEU A 154 7.28 -0.11 6.74
CA LEU A 154 6.40 -1.21 6.38
C LEU A 154 7.14 -2.16 5.43
N ASP A 155 7.41 -3.37 5.92
CA ASP A 155 8.12 -4.41 5.18
C ASP A 155 7.29 -5.71 5.16
N ARG A 156 6.90 -6.16 3.96
CA ARG A 156 6.09 -7.37 3.73
C ARG A 156 4.74 -7.33 4.45
N VAL A 157 4.03 -6.20 4.35
CA VAL A 157 2.72 -6.00 4.98
C VAL A 157 1.60 -6.18 3.95
N VAL A 158 0.46 -6.73 4.37
CA VAL A 158 -0.71 -6.95 3.50
C VAL A 158 -1.87 -6.04 3.92
N PHE A 159 -2.34 -5.18 3.01
CA PHE A 159 -3.45 -4.22 3.18
C PHE A 159 -4.55 -4.41 2.13
N ASN A 160 -4.65 -5.58 1.50
CA ASN A 160 -5.62 -5.79 0.41
C ASN A 160 -7.04 -5.36 0.82
N GLY A 161 -7.71 -4.61 -0.06
CA GLY A 161 -9.06 -4.06 0.17
C GLY A 161 -9.18 -3.08 1.35
N SER A 162 -8.08 -2.48 1.82
CA SER A 162 -8.10 -1.48 2.89
C SER A 162 -8.27 -0.06 2.33
N THR A 163 -8.75 0.85 3.17
CA THR A 163 -8.99 2.26 2.78
C THR A 163 -7.96 3.20 3.41
N PHE A 164 -7.47 4.19 2.65
CA PHE A 164 -6.46 5.16 3.11
C PHE A 164 -6.93 6.61 2.93
N LYS A 165 -8.24 6.86 2.93
CA LYS A 165 -8.78 8.20 2.68
C LYS A 165 -8.26 9.19 3.71
N GLY A 166 -7.57 10.23 3.23
CA GLY A 166 -6.96 11.26 4.07
C GLY A 166 -5.80 10.77 4.94
N ALA A 167 -5.24 9.59 4.68
CA ALA A 167 -4.03 9.12 5.35
C ALA A 167 -2.82 10.03 5.01
N GLU A 168 -1.88 10.14 5.94
CA GLU A 168 -0.62 10.84 5.76
C GLU A 168 0.49 9.79 5.53
N LEU A 169 0.62 9.33 4.29
CA LEU A 169 1.58 8.28 3.92
C LEU A 169 3.02 8.80 3.75
N LYS A 170 3.17 10.11 3.52
CA LYS A 170 4.44 10.76 3.20
C LYS A 170 5.50 10.58 4.28
N GLY A 171 6.74 10.31 3.86
CA GLY A 171 7.88 10.10 4.74
C GLY A 171 8.01 8.69 5.32
N GLY A 172 7.06 7.79 5.05
CA GLY A 172 7.20 6.35 5.33
C GLY A 172 8.00 5.60 4.25
N THR A 173 8.43 4.37 4.56
CA THR A 173 9.06 3.43 3.63
C THR A 173 8.20 2.18 3.44
N TYR A 174 8.00 1.77 2.20
CA TYR A 174 7.10 0.66 1.85
C TYR A 174 7.84 -0.31 0.95
N PHE A 175 8.15 -1.50 1.49
CA PHE A 175 8.87 -2.54 0.77
C PHE A 175 8.07 -3.83 0.77
N LYS A 176 7.77 -4.38 -0.42
CA LYS A 176 6.99 -5.61 -0.55
C LYS A 176 5.60 -5.54 0.11
N VAL A 177 4.99 -4.37 0.07
CA VAL A 177 3.66 -4.14 0.63
C VAL A 177 2.59 -4.51 -0.40
N MET A 178 1.57 -5.25 0.03
CA MET A 178 0.43 -5.61 -0.82
C MET A 178 -0.74 -4.67 -0.53
N LEU A 179 -1.19 -3.95 -1.53
CA LEU A 179 -2.24 -2.93 -1.53
C LEU A 179 -3.23 -3.21 -2.68
N ARG A 180 -3.50 -4.49 -2.95
CA ARG A 180 -4.42 -4.86 -4.02
C ARG A 180 -5.81 -4.33 -3.72
N GLU A 181 -6.46 -3.74 -4.71
CA GLU A 181 -7.80 -3.15 -4.59
C GLU A 181 -7.88 -2.05 -3.51
N ALA A 182 -6.76 -1.47 -3.08
CA ALA A 182 -6.74 -0.40 -2.10
C ALA A 182 -7.22 0.92 -2.72
N ASP A 183 -7.88 1.74 -1.90
CA ASP A 183 -8.27 3.10 -2.27
C ASP A 183 -7.22 4.11 -1.79
N LEU A 184 -6.45 4.63 -2.75
CA LEU A 184 -5.36 5.60 -2.60
C LEU A 184 -5.62 6.87 -3.43
N GLU A 185 -6.89 7.18 -3.75
CA GLU A 185 -7.25 8.37 -4.53
C GLU A 185 -6.70 9.65 -3.89
N GLY A 186 -6.05 10.48 -4.72
CA GLY A 186 -5.53 11.80 -4.34
C GLY A 186 -4.40 11.78 -3.29
N GLN A 187 -3.82 10.62 -2.96
CA GLN A 187 -2.77 10.52 -1.94
C GLN A 187 -1.47 11.19 -2.40
N ASP A 188 -0.76 11.84 -1.46
CA ASP A 188 0.62 12.32 -1.69
C ASP A 188 1.63 11.29 -1.16
N ILE A 189 2.23 10.55 -2.10
CA ILE A 189 3.30 9.59 -1.86
C ILE A 189 4.59 9.97 -2.61
N SER A 190 4.77 11.26 -2.89
CA SER A 190 5.91 11.78 -3.64
C SER A 190 7.25 11.58 -2.93
N GLY A 191 8.28 11.26 -3.72
CA GLY A 191 9.66 11.11 -3.25
C GLY A 191 9.92 9.92 -2.33
N GLN A 192 8.98 8.98 -2.21
CA GLN A 192 9.07 7.87 -1.28
C GLN A 192 9.77 6.64 -1.86
N PHE A 193 10.28 5.78 -0.98
CA PHE A 193 10.67 4.42 -1.33
C PHE A 193 9.43 3.51 -1.26
N PHE A 194 8.92 3.12 -2.43
CA PHE A 194 7.66 2.38 -2.61
C PHE A 194 7.88 1.18 -3.55
N SER A 195 8.90 0.36 -3.27
CA SER A 195 9.42 -0.65 -4.19
C SER A 195 8.84 -2.05 -3.93
N GLN A 196 8.68 -2.82 -5.03
CA GLN A 196 8.14 -4.19 -5.01
C GLN A 196 6.74 -4.28 -4.40
N VAL A 197 5.94 -3.22 -4.53
CA VAL A 197 4.58 -3.20 -4.02
C VAL A 197 3.60 -3.86 -5.00
N LEU A 198 2.49 -4.37 -4.48
CA LEU A 198 1.40 -4.92 -5.29
C LEU A 198 0.18 -4.01 -5.18
N LEU A 199 -0.10 -3.25 -6.22
CA LEU A 199 -1.21 -2.31 -6.38
C LEU A 199 -2.17 -2.78 -7.48
N ASP A 200 -2.24 -4.10 -7.72
CA ASP A 200 -3.19 -4.68 -8.68
C ASP A 200 -4.60 -4.15 -8.42
N SER A 201 -5.25 -3.59 -9.45
CA SER A 201 -6.61 -3.02 -9.38
C SER A 201 -6.82 -1.93 -8.30
N ALA A 202 -5.76 -1.25 -7.85
CA ALA A 202 -5.87 -0.15 -6.89
C ALA A 202 -6.43 1.12 -7.55
N ASN A 203 -7.10 1.97 -6.75
CA ASN A 203 -7.51 3.31 -7.16
C ASN A 203 -6.42 4.33 -6.76
N LEU A 204 -5.73 4.89 -7.74
CA LEU A 204 -4.66 5.88 -7.60
C LEU A 204 -4.99 7.18 -8.36
N LYS A 205 -6.27 7.39 -8.68
CA LYS A 205 -6.71 8.56 -9.44
C LYS A 205 -6.26 9.85 -8.75
N GLY A 206 -5.64 10.74 -9.52
CA GLY A 206 -5.13 12.02 -9.02
C GLY A 206 -4.03 11.94 -7.94
N ALA A 207 -3.49 10.75 -7.64
CA ALA A 207 -2.43 10.61 -6.65
C ALA A 207 -1.13 11.29 -7.12
N ASN A 208 -0.35 11.79 -6.16
CA ASN A 208 0.98 12.35 -6.42
C ASN A 208 2.06 11.35 -6.04
N LEU A 209 2.68 10.73 -7.05
CA LEU A 209 3.81 9.80 -6.95
C LEU A 209 5.08 10.39 -7.60
N SER A 210 5.19 11.71 -7.68
CA SER A 210 6.35 12.36 -8.31
C SER A 210 7.64 12.00 -7.60
N GLY A 211 8.66 11.58 -8.34
CA GLY A 211 9.97 11.21 -7.77
C GLY A 211 9.98 9.94 -6.92
N THR A 212 8.88 9.19 -6.87
CA THR A 212 8.78 7.94 -6.08
C THR A 212 9.53 6.80 -6.74
N ASP A 213 10.15 5.91 -5.95
CA ASP A 213 10.70 4.64 -6.44
C ASP A 213 9.64 3.54 -6.36
N LEU A 214 9.11 3.18 -7.53
CA LEU A 214 8.14 2.12 -7.79
C LEU A 214 8.78 0.91 -8.48
N SER A 215 10.11 0.77 -8.45
CA SER A 215 10.81 -0.31 -9.15
C SER A 215 10.27 -1.69 -8.78
N MET A 216 10.05 -2.53 -9.81
CA MET A 216 9.51 -3.89 -9.70
C MET A 216 8.12 -3.98 -9.05
N SER A 217 7.34 -2.90 -9.10
CA SER A 217 5.96 -2.90 -8.58
C SER A 217 4.96 -3.38 -9.61
N ASN A 218 3.82 -3.85 -9.14
CA ASN A 218 2.71 -4.30 -9.96
C ASN A 218 1.50 -3.37 -9.82
N LEU A 219 1.08 -2.74 -10.90
CA LEU A 219 -0.08 -1.86 -11.05
C LEU A 219 -1.04 -2.38 -12.13
N MET A 220 -1.06 -3.69 -12.39
CA MET A 220 -1.95 -4.30 -13.37
C MET A 220 -3.42 -3.94 -13.07
N GLY A 221 -4.12 -3.40 -14.06
CA GLY A 221 -5.53 -3.00 -13.93
C GLY A 221 -5.81 -1.83 -12.98
N ALA A 222 -4.79 -1.16 -12.44
CA ALA A 222 -4.99 -0.01 -11.57
C ALA A 222 -5.54 1.22 -12.34
N ASP A 223 -6.25 2.10 -11.64
CA ASP A 223 -6.67 3.41 -12.18
C ASP A 223 -5.72 4.50 -11.68
N LEU A 224 -4.89 5.02 -12.56
CA LEU A 224 -3.94 6.12 -12.34
C LEU A 224 -4.38 7.40 -13.06
N SER A 225 -5.65 7.52 -13.44
CA SER A 225 -6.14 8.67 -14.19
C SER A 225 -5.76 9.98 -13.48
N LYS A 226 -5.12 10.90 -14.20
CA LYS A 226 -4.65 12.21 -13.68
C LYS A 226 -3.61 12.13 -12.56
N ALA A 227 -3.01 10.97 -12.32
CA ALA A 227 -1.92 10.84 -11.35
C ALA A 227 -0.64 11.54 -11.85
N ASN A 228 0.22 11.94 -10.90
CA ASN A 228 1.51 12.52 -11.19
C ASN A 228 2.65 11.56 -10.84
N LEU A 229 3.33 11.01 -11.84
CA LEU A 229 4.54 10.19 -11.74
C LEU A 229 5.77 10.90 -12.33
N SER A 230 5.77 12.23 -12.42
CA SER A 230 6.90 12.97 -12.99
C SER A 230 8.19 12.67 -12.23
N GLY A 231 9.25 12.31 -12.94
CA GLY A 231 10.55 11.97 -12.37
C GLY A 231 10.57 10.70 -11.50
N ALA A 232 9.50 9.89 -11.49
CA ALA A 232 9.48 8.63 -10.75
C ALA A 232 10.45 7.60 -11.33
N THR A 233 10.94 6.70 -10.48
CA THR A 233 11.69 5.51 -10.92
C THR A 233 10.75 4.31 -10.90
N ALA A 234 10.27 3.86 -12.06
CA ALA A 234 9.32 2.76 -12.21
C ALA A 234 9.88 1.67 -13.14
N ARG A 235 11.13 1.28 -12.89
CA ARG A 235 11.83 0.25 -13.67
C ARG A 235 11.17 -1.11 -13.50
N SER A 236 11.00 -1.85 -14.59
CA SER A 236 10.38 -3.17 -14.59
C SER A 236 9.00 -3.20 -13.92
N CYS A 237 8.26 -2.09 -13.99
CA CYS A 237 6.94 -1.97 -13.39
C CYS A 237 5.86 -2.50 -14.34
N MET A 238 4.83 -3.17 -13.80
CA MET A 238 3.75 -3.74 -14.58
C MET A 238 2.51 -2.85 -14.53
N PHE A 239 2.14 -2.27 -15.66
CA PHE A 239 0.93 -1.45 -15.88
C PHE A 239 -0.05 -2.14 -16.85
N ASN A 240 0.06 -3.46 -17.04
CA ASN A 240 -0.79 -4.20 -17.99
C ASN A 240 -2.28 -3.92 -17.72
N GLY A 241 -3.02 -3.53 -18.75
CA GLY A 241 -4.45 -3.20 -18.63
C GLY A 241 -4.79 -2.06 -17.67
N ALA A 242 -3.82 -1.30 -17.16
CA ALA A 242 -4.07 -0.16 -16.30
C ALA A 242 -4.72 1.00 -17.08
N VAL A 243 -5.48 1.83 -16.38
CA VAL A 243 -6.01 3.09 -16.90
C VAL A 243 -5.07 4.21 -16.45
N VAL A 244 -4.27 4.75 -17.37
CA VAL A 244 -3.28 5.82 -17.09
C VAL A 244 -3.60 7.07 -17.91
N ARG A 245 -4.89 7.41 -18.00
CA ARG A 245 -5.37 8.57 -18.77
C ARG A 245 -4.93 9.87 -18.13
N GLU A 246 -4.44 10.82 -18.93
CA GLU A 246 -3.96 12.12 -18.44
C GLU A 246 -2.89 12.01 -17.34
N THR A 247 -2.20 10.87 -17.23
CA THR A 247 -1.16 10.64 -16.22
C THR A 247 0.15 11.28 -16.65
N ASN A 248 0.82 11.98 -15.74
CA ASN A 248 2.11 12.60 -15.99
C ASN A 248 3.26 11.65 -15.65
N PHE A 249 3.96 11.12 -16.65
CA PHE A 249 5.19 10.34 -16.54
C PHE A 249 6.44 11.11 -17.00
N SER A 250 6.36 12.45 -17.12
CA SER A 250 7.45 13.25 -17.66
C SER A 250 8.75 13.03 -16.88
N ASN A 251 9.85 12.82 -17.60
CA ASN A 251 11.18 12.54 -17.06
C ASN A 251 11.27 11.29 -16.15
N ALA A 252 10.26 10.41 -16.13
CA ALA A 252 10.32 9.17 -15.37
C ALA A 252 11.30 8.16 -15.98
N ASP A 253 11.84 7.26 -15.15
CA ASP A 253 12.56 6.09 -15.59
C ASP A 253 11.64 4.87 -15.58
N LEU A 254 11.14 4.53 -16.77
CA LEU A 254 10.25 3.41 -17.08
C LEU A 254 10.99 2.32 -17.86
N THR A 255 12.30 2.19 -17.66
CA THR A 255 13.09 1.13 -18.31
C THR A 255 12.46 -0.23 -18.01
N LYS A 256 12.15 -1.00 -19.06
CA LYS A 256 11.48 -2.31 -19.00
C LYS A 256 10.07 -2.28 -18.37
N ALA A 257 9.37 -1.14 -18.36
CA ALA A 257 7.98 -1.09 -17.90
C ALA A 257 7.02 -1.74 -18.91
N TYR A 258 5.93 -2.34 -18.42
CA TYR A 258 4.95 -3.07 -19.21
C TYR A 258 3.59 -2.36 -19.21
N PHE A 259 3.24 -1.72 -20.31
CA PHE A 259 1.96 -1.05 -20.58
C PHE A 259 1.05 -1.87 -21.51
N GLY A 260 1.27 -3.18 -21.64
CA GLY A 260 0.53 -4.01 -22.58
C GLY A 260 -0.98 -3.98 -22.32
N GLY A 261 -1.77 -3.60 -23.33
CA GLY A 261 -3.22 -3.44 -23.21
C GLY A 261 -3.68 -2.28 -22.32
N ALA A 262 -2.78 -1.40 -21.86
CA ALA A 262 -3.13 -0.25 -21.04
C ALA A 262 -3.81 0.86 -21.87
N ASP A 263 -4.64 1.66 -21.22
CA ASP A 263 -5.16 2.90 -21.80
C ASP A 263 -4.29 4.07 -21.33
N VAL A 264 -3.42 4.54 -22.22
CA VAL A 264 -2.48 5.65 -21.98
C VAL A 264 -2.90 6.94 -22.68
N THR A 265 -4.21 7.08 -22.98
CA THR A 265 -4.78 8.24 -23.66
C THR A 265 -4.45 9.55 -22.94
N MET A 266 -3.91 10.52 -23.67
CA MET A 266 -3.47 11.83 -23.16
C MET A 266 -2.41 11.78 -22.05
N ALA A 267 -1.76 10.64 -21.81
CA ALA A 267 -0.63 10.56 -20.87
C ALA A 267 0.59 11.34 -21.40
N ASP A 268 1.42 11.84 -20.48
CA ASP A 268 2.64 12.58 -20.80
C ASP A 268 3.90 11.79 -20.43
N PHE A 269 4.59 11.22 -21.41
CA PHE A 269 5.88 10.55 -21.27
C PHE A 269 7.06 11.43 -21.74
N SER A 270 6.89 12.76 -21.80
CA SER A 270 7.92 13.66 -22.32
C SER A 270 9.23 13.54 -21.54
N GLY A 271 10.34 13.32 -22.26
CA GLY A 271 11.68 13.14 -21.68
C GLY A 271 11.87 11.83 -20.89
N ALA A 272 10.86 10.96 -20.81
CA ALA A 272 10.96 9.71 -20.06
C ALA A 272 11.99 8.74 -20.68
N THR A 273 12.64 7.96 -19.82
CA THR A 273 13.49 6.84 -20.25
C THR A 273 12.67 5.56 -20.25
N MET A 274 12.47 4.96 -21.42
CA MET A 274 11.55 3.85 -21.63
C MET A 274 12.19 2.71 -22.44
N VAL A 275 13.50 2.51 -22.25
CA VAL A 275 14.27 1.47 -22.95
C VAL A 275 13.64 0.10 -22.63
N HIS A 276 13.35 -0.70 -23.65
CA HIS A 276 12.66 -2.00 -23.54
C HIS A 276 11.24 -1.94 -22.95
N ALA A 277 10.58 -0.77 -22.93
CA ALA A 277 9.18 -0.69 -22.50
C ALA A 277 8.25 -1.39 -23.50
N ILE A 278 7.17 -2.00 -23.01
CA ILE A 278 6.21 -2.74 -23.83
C ILE A 278 4.85 -2.04 -23.81
N PHE A 279 4.40 -1.57 -24.96
CA PHE A 279 3.09 -0.96 -25.23
C PHE A 279 2.21 -1.85 -26.11
N ALA A 280 2.52 -3.15 -26.20
CA ALA A 280 1.78 -4.04 -27.10
C ALA A 280 0.26 -4.00 -26.81
N LYS A 281 -0.56 -3.75 -27.83
CA LYS A 281 -2.03 -3.62 -27.73
C LYS A 281 -2.54 -2.45 -26.87
N SER A 282 -1.71 -1.47 -26.52
CA SER A 282 -2.16 -0.30 -25.73
C SER A 282 -2.92 0.72 -26.57
N ILE A 283 -3.75 1.54 -25.92
CA ILE A 283 -4.42 2.70 -26.51
C ILE A 283 -3.60 3.95 -26.15
N CYS A 284 -2.94 4.55 -27.13
CA CYS A 284 -2.04 5.70 -26.98
C CYS A 284 -2.58 6.97 -27.67
N HIS A 285 -3.90 7.17 -27.62
CA HIS A 285 -4.52 8.33 -28.27
C HIS A 285 -4.02 9.64 -27.68
N VAL A 286 -3.53 10.55 -28.53
CA VAL A 286 -3.07 11.89 -28.12
C VAL A 286 -1.91 11.85 -27.09
N THR A 287 -1.27 10.70 -26.90
CA THR A 287 -0.20 10.51 -25.91
C THR A 287 1.06 11.28 -26.30
N GLN A 288 1.71 11.92 -25.33
CA GLN A 288 2.95 12.67 -25.56
C GLN A 288 4.17 11.79 -25.28
N PHE A 289 4.99 11.54 -26.29
CA PHE A 289 6.28 10.85 -26.22
C PHE A 289 7.44 11.80 -26.55
N VAL A 290 7.26 13.11 -26.34
CA VAL A 290 8.20 14.14 -26.82
C VAL A 290 9.58 13.95 -26.17
N GLY A 291 10.60 13.72 -26.98
CA GLY A 291 11.98 13.51 -26.49
C GLY A 291 12.17 12.21 -25.69
N ALA A 292 11.19 11.29 -25.68
CA ALA A 292 11.28 10.04 -24.95
C ALA A 292 12.34 9.11 -25.54
N LYS A 293 12.99 8.32 -24.67
CA LYS A 293 13.98 7.31 -25.06
C LYS A 293 13.30 5.95 -25.14
N LEU A 294 12.99 5.50 -26.36
CA LEU A 294 12.16 4.34 -26.67
C LEU A 294 12.95 3.19 -27.31
N GLN A 295 14.25 3.12 -27.04
CA GLN A 295 15.10 2.11 -27.66
C GLN A 295 14.62 0.70 -27.29
N HIS A 296 14.47 -0.16 -28.29
CA HIS A 296 14.00 -1.54 -28.12
C HIS A 296 12.59 -1.69 -27.53
N SER A 297 11.79 -0.62 -27.50
CA SER A 297 10.41 -0.68 -27.03
C SER A 297 9.50 -1.37 -28.04
N ASP A 298 8.39 -1.92 -27.57
CA ASP A 298 7.47 -2.69 -28.39
C ASP A 298 6.07 -2.06 -28.42
N PHE A 299 5.65 -1.56 -29.58
CA PHE A 299 4.33 -0.99 -29.83
C PHE A 299 3.47 -1.90 -30.72
N SER A 300 3.76 -3.20 -30.78
CA SER A 300 3.02 -4.11 -31.64
C SER A 300 1.53 -4.09 -31.31
N HIS A 301 0.67 -3.91 -32.32
CA HIS A 301 -0.78 -3.77 -32.18
C HIS A 301 -1.26 -2.55 -31.35
N ALA A 302 -0.39 -1.60 -31.02
CA ALA A 302 -0.78 -0.38 -30.30
C ALA A 302 -1.53 0.59 -31.21
N ASP A 303 -2.49 1.33 -30.66
CA ASP A 303 -3.15 2.43 -31.34
C ASP A 303 -2.52 3.77 -30.92
N LEU A 304 -1.70 4.33 -31.80
CA LEU A 304 -0.96 5.58 -31.62
C LEU A 304 -1.68 6.79 -32.25
N THR A 305 -2.97 6.68 -32.57
CA THR A 305 -3.68 7.75 -33.29
C THR A 305 -3.53 9.11 -32.58
N HIS A 306 -3.08 10.13 -33.32
CA HIS A 306 -2.75 11.48 -32.80
C HIS A 306 -1.64 11.56 -31.75
N ALA A 307 -0.85 10.50 -31.53
CA ALA A 307 0.29 10.54 -30.62
C ALA A 307 1.40 11.49 -31.10
N ASN A 308 2.27 11.90 -30.18
CA ASN A 308 3.36 12.83 -30.47
C ASN A 308 4.73 12.26 -30.10
N PHE A 309 5.48 11.81 -31.10
CA PHE A 309 6.84 11.29 -30.98
C PHE A 309 7.92 12.33 -31.33
N THR A 310 7.60 13.63 -31.31
CA THR A 310 8.56 14.69 -31.63
C THR A 310 9.88 14.51 -30.87
N ARG A 311 11.00 14.39 -31.58
CA ARG A 311 12.35 14.15 -31.03
C ARG A 311 12.52 12.87 -30.21
N ALA A 312 11.60 11.91 -30.28
CA ALA A 312 11.75 10.61 -29.63
C ALA A 312 12.84 9.76 -30.31
N SER A 313 13.44 8.84 -29.55
CA SER A 313 14.43 7.88 -30.07
C SER A 313 13.84 6.48 -30.16
N MET A 314 13.53 6.03 -31.38
CA MET A 314 12.86 4.75 -31.66
C MET A 314 13.83 3.64 -32.12
N TYR A 315 15.09 3.70 -31.65
CA TYR A 315 16.12 2.77 -32.09
C TYR A 315 15.72 1.31 -31.82
N ARG A 316 15.57 0.51 -32.89
CA ARG A 316 15.13 -0.90 -32.80
C ARG A 316 13.79 -1.11 -32.08
N SER A 317 12.93 -0.11 -32.05
CA SER A 317 11.56 -0.29 -31.55
C SER A 317 10.72 -1.08 -32.55
N LYS A 318 9.72 -1.82 -32.05
CA LYS A 318 8.78 -2.60 -32.85
C LYS A 318 7.46 -1.87 -33.02
N MET A 319 6.91 -1.94 -34.21
CA MET A 319 5.64 -1.32 -34.61
C MET A 319 4.76 -2.31 -35.36
N HIS A 320 4.90 -3.61 -35.10
CA HIS A 320 4.17 -4.65 -35.85
C HIS A 320 2.67 -4.45 -35.70
N ARG A 321 1.98 -4.13 -36.80
CA ARG A 321 0.53 -3.82 -36.83
C ARG A 321 0.10 -2.68 -35.89
N ALA A 322 1.02 -1.76 -35.57
CA ALA A 322 0.66 -0.52 -34.88
C ALA A 322 -0.19 0.37 -35.80
N VAL A 323 -1.18 1.06 -35.23
CA VAL A 323 -1.94 2.11 -35.93
C VAL A 323 -1.31 3.45 -35.58
N ASP A 324 -0.84 4.23 -36.56
CA ASP A 324 -0.14 5.49 -36.31
C ASP A 324 -0.77 6.68 -37.06
N LYS A 325 -2.08 6.62 -37.30
CA LYS A 325 -2.83 7.68 -37.99
C LYS A 325 -2.66 9.03 -37.31
N ASP A 326 -2.32 10.06 -38.09
CA ASP A 326 -2.14 11.45 -37.60
C ASP A 326 -1.10 11.59 -36.47
N THR A 327 -0.18 10.64 -36.35
CA THR A 327 0.94 10.66 -35.40
C THR A 327 2.00 11.67 -35.82
N LYS A 328 2.53 12.46 -34.87
CA LYS A 328 3.62 13.41 -35.13
C LYS A 328 4.98 12.76 -34.92
N TRP A 329 5.87 12.90 -35.90
CA TRP A 329 7.20 12.28 -35.90
C TRP A 329 8.34 13.31 -36.05
N ASP A 330 8.07 14.60 -35.85
CA ASP A 330 9.02 15.68 -36.13
C ASP A 330 10.35 15.50 -35.37
N GLY A 331 11.44 15.29 -36.11
CA GLY A 331 12.78 15.07 -35.54
C GLY A 331 12.94 13.76 -34.76
N ALA A 332 12.00 12.82 -34.83
CA ALA A 332 12.14 11.50 -34.24
C ALA A 332 13.25 10.70 -34.94
N SER A 333 14.05 9.96 -34.17
CA SER A 333 15.04 9.03 -34.71
C SER A 333 14.39 7.67 -34.96
N LEU A 334 14.28 7.26 -36.23
CA LEU A 334 13.66 6.01 -36.66
C LEU A 334 14.69 4.92 -37.05
N VAL A 335 15.92 5.05 -36.55
CA VAL A 335 17.04 4.16 -36.92
C VAL A 335 16.72 2.72 -36.53
N MET A 336 16.74 1.80 -37.50
CA MET A 336 16.39 0.38 -37.32
C MET A 336 14.99 0.14 -36.73
N LEU A 337 14.04 1.07 -36.92
CA LEU A 337 12.64 0.84 -36.55
C LEU A 337 12.11 -0.40 -37.29
N GLN A 338 11.43 -1.29 -36.56
CA GLN A 338 10.88 -2.53 -37.09
C GLN A 338 9.38 -2.35 -37.33
N GLY A 339 8.97 -2.32 -38.61
CA GLY A 339 7.56 -2.28 -39.00
C GLY A 339 6.85 -3.63 -38.84
N THR A 340 5.74 -3.81 -39.56
CA THR A 340 5.01 -5.09 -39.60
C THR A 340 5.87 -6.22 -40.16
N ASP A 341 6.16 -7.19 -39.28
CA ASP A 341 6.64 -8.51 -39.66
C ASP A 341 5.55 -9.25 -40.47
N LYS A 342 5.84 -9.56 -41.73
CA LYS A 342 4.89 -10.16 -42.68
C LYS A 342 4.63 -11.64 -42.38
N ASP A 343 5.65 -12.39 -42.01
CA ASP A 343 5.50 -13.82 -41.71
C ASP A 343 4.64 -13.98 -40.44
N LEU A 344 4.87 -13.10 -39.45
CA LEU A 344 4.04 -13.03 -38.27
C LEU A 344 2.60 -12.57 -38.60
N GLU A 345 2.44 -11.56 -39.44
CA GLU A 345 1.12 -11.08 -39.86
C GLU A 345 0.32 -12.15 -40.61
N GLU A 346 0.95 -12.89 -41.53
CA GLU A 346 0.34 -14.03 -42.22
C GLU A 346 -0.08 -15.12 -41.24
N ALA A 347 0.77 -15.44 -40.25
CA ALA A 347 0.44 -16.40 -39.20
C ALA A 347 -0.72 -15.92 -38.31
N GLU A 348 -0.78 -14.64 -37.96
CA GLU A 348 -1.85 -14.06 -37.14
C GLU A 348 -3.19 -13.97 -37.88
N ASN A 349 -3.17 -13.76 -39.20
CA ASN A 349 -4.36 -13.68 -40.03
C ASN A 349 -4.89 -15.06 -40.47
N TRP A 350 -4.18 -16.14 -40.13
CA TRP A 350 -4.58 -17.48 -40.50
C TRP A 350 -5.88 -17.90 -39.81
N THR A 351 -6.90 -18.20 -40.61
CA THR A 351 -8.17 -18.80 -40.16
C THR A 351 -8.24 -20.23 -40.66
N HIS A 352 -8.60 -21.19 -39.79
CA HIS A 352 -8.90 -22.56 -40.22
C HIS A 352 -10.30 -22.58 -40.84
N ASP A 353 -10.39 -22.82 -42.15
CA ASP A 353 -11.67 -23.15 -42.77
C ASP A 353 -12.08 -24.56 -42.30
N LEU A 354 -13.08 -24.65 -41.42
CA LEU A 354 -13.68 -25.90 -40.94
C LEU A 354 -14.88 -26.32 -41.78
#